data_AF-A0A3F2U1W5-F1
#
_entry.id   AF-A0A3F2U1W5-F1
#
_cell.length_a   1.000
_cell.length_b   1.000
_cell.length_c   1.000
_cell.angle_alpha   90.00
_cell.angle_beta   90.00
_cell.angle_gamma   90.00
#
_symmetry.space_group_name_H-M   'P 1'
#
loop_
_entity.id
_entity.type
_entity.pdbx_description
1 polymer ?
#
loop_
_entity_poly.entity_id
_entity_poly.type
_entity_poly.pdbx_seq_one_letter_code
_entity_poly.pdbx_strand_id
1 'polypeptide(L)'
;MRFPIWVLSALVFFAGLSCGARAADEPQLTPLTAEIIAPPHVVSGSDGKRHIVYELALTNITGGDVRLEKLEVLDPDSGASLAVLGADELAERVTPGASRGHETRELAAYQFAVVFLHVALAEGTAVPSRITHEITAHFAVIDGDMTLRIGAGEVVATAPVVLGPPLRGRGYVAADGCCDSIRHVRALLSLDGRFHLAQRFAIDWEQIDDDDTLVVGDTKVPANYHIYGQPILAVADGTVVGTRNDLQDQVPGSLPANLPLDEADGNFVVLDIGSGFFVNYAHMRPGSVKVKLGDTVKRGDLLGEVGNTGNSQAPHLHLHVMDGPSPLASDGLPYVFDSFAITAVNEAGTEDFDKAEATGSPLTLTPRVPPQTLENVLPLDLSVVDWPE
;
A
#
# COMPACT_ATOMS: atom_id res chain seq x y z
N MET A 1 28.73 10.03 44.74
CA MET A 1 29.47 11.01 43.91
C MET A 1 28.44 11.90 43.22
N ARG A 2 28.53 13.22 43.42
CA ARG A 2 27.79 14.26 42.67
C ARG A 2 28.40 14.36 41.26
N PHE A 3 27.67 14.71 40.20
CA PHE A 3 27.32 16.10 39.82
C PHE A 3 26.40 16.12 38.56
N PRO A 4 25.76 17.26 38.19
CA PRO A 4 24.31 17.44 38.35
C PRO A 4 23.59 17.92 37.07
N ILE A 5 22.25 17.97 37.17
CA ILE A 5 21.37 18.80 36.32
C ILE A 5 21.60 20.28 36.69
N TRP A 6 21.88 21.13 35.70
CA TRP A 6 21.83 22.58 35.86
C TRP A 6 20.63 23.13 35.09
N VAL A 7 19.57 23.47 35.82
CA VAL A 7 18.58 24.47 35.42
C VAL A 7 19.13 25.82 35.86
N LEU A 8 19.26 26.79 34.96
CA LEU A 8 19.55 28.18 35.31
C LEU A 8 18.42 29.07 34.76
N SER A 9 17.55 29.49 35.66
CA SER A 9 16.55 30.53 35.43
C SER A 9 17.14 31.89 35.80
N ALA A 10 17.28 32.80 34.83
CA ALA A 10 17.25 34.25 35.05
C ALA A 10 17.19 34.97 33.69
N LEU A 11 16.08 35.66 33.40
CA LEU A 11 16.02 36.61 32.29
C LEU A 11 15.46 37.95 32.79
N VAL A 12 16.31 38.97 32.62
CA VAL A 12 16.08 40.38 32.86
C VAL A 12 15.32 40.96 31.67
N PHE A 13 14.26 41.73 31.92
CA PHE A 13 13.55 42.49 30.89
C PHE A 13 14.43 43.61 30.33
N PHE A 14 14.69 43.58 29.01
CA PHE A 14 15.03 44.75 28.22
C PHE A 14 14.02 44.91 27.09
N ALA A 15 13.31 46.04 27.09
CA ALA A 15 12.47 46.47 25.98
C ALA A 15 13.38 47.02 24.86
N GLY A 16 13.37 46.37 23.70
CA GLY A 16 14.11 46.78 22.50
C GLY A 16 13.39 46.30 21.24
N LEU A 17 13.34 47.17 20.23
CA LEU A 17 12.49 47.09 19.04
C LEU A 17 12.59 45.74 18.28
N SER A 18 11.44 45.17 17.90
CA SER A 18 11.36 43.97 17.07
C SER A 18 11.60 44.29 15.59
N CYS A 19 12.77 43.90 15.11
CA CYS A 19 12.99 43.62 13.70
C CYS A 19 12.59 42.15 13.48
N GLY A 20 11.63 41.89 12.59
CA GLY A 20 11.05 40.56 12.36
C GLY A 20 12.03 39.58 11.72
N ALA A 21 12.88 38.96 12.55
CA ALA A 21 13.45 37.66 12.26
C ALA A 21 12.53 36.61 12.91
N ARG A 22 12.05 35.64 12.12
CA ARG A 22 11.33 34.47 12.67
C ARG A 22 12.33 33.77 13.59
N ALA A 23 12.07 33.79 14.90
CA ALA A 23 12.91 33.07 15.85
C ALA A 23 12.96 31.60 15.40
N ALA A 24 14.16 31.01 15.37
CA ALA A 24 14.26 29.57 15.23
C ALA A 24 13.54 28.94 16.44
N ASP A 25 12.64 27.99 16.19
CA ASP A 25 11.89 27.33 17.25
C ASP A 25 12.88 26.75 18.29
N GLU A 26 12.57 26.92 19.58
CA GLU A 26 13.38 26.34 20.64
C GLU A 26 13.38 24.80 20.51
N PRO A 27 14.54 24.14 20.67
CA PRO A 27 14.61 22.68 20.60
C PRO A 27 13.61 22.02 21.57
N GLN A 28 12.79 21.11 21.05
CA GLN A 28 11.84 20.33 21.84
C GLN A 28 12.39 18.94 22.13
N LEU A 29 12.15 18.43 23.35
CA LEU A 29 12.48 17.06 23.71
C LEU A 29 11.49 16.10 23.04
N THR A 30 11.98 15.20 22.21
CA THR A 30 11.19 14.19 21.48
C THR A 30 11.59 12.76 21.89
N PRO A 31 11.01 12.19 22.96
CA PRO A 31 11.30 10.81 23.42
C PRO A 31 10.75 9.73 22.46
N LEU A 32 9.91 10.13 21.52
CA LEU A 32 9.46 9.36 20.37
C LEU A 32 9.84 10.16 19.12
N THR A 33 10.50 9.54 18.15
CA THR A 33 10.81 10.15 16.86
C THR A 33 9.96 9.54 15.77
N ALA A 34 9.69 10.31 14.71
CA ALA A 34 8.92 9.84 13.57
C ALA A 34 9.56 10.28 12.24
N GLU A 35 9.55 9.38 11.25
CA GLU A 35 10.03 9.61 9.89
C GLU A 35 9.07 8.99 8.89
N ILE A 36 8.81 9.66 7.77
CA ILE A 36 8.04 9.07 6.68
C ILE A 36 9.00 8.23 5.84
N ILE A 37 8.74 6.93 5.69
CA ILE A 37 9.69 5.97 5.11
C ILE A 37 9.97 6.27 3.63
N ALA A 38 8.91 6.50 2.86
CA ALA A 38 8.99 6.98 1.48
C ALA A 38 7.87 8.00 1.23
N PRO A 39 8.06 8.97 0.30
CA PRO A 39 7.14 10.10 0.13
C PRO A 39 5.66 9.65 0.03
N PRO A 40 4.72 10.36 0.69
CA PRO A 40 3.29 10.11 0.51
C PRO A 40 2.84 10.52 -0.88
N HIS A 41 2.16 9.61 -1.56
CA HIS A 41 1.61 9.84 -2.89
C HIS A 41 0.09 9.96 -2.85
N VAL A 42 -0.46 10.77 -3.76
CA VAL A 42 -1.90 10.95 -3.90
C VAL A 42 -2.44 10.15 -5.07
N VAL A 43 -3.55 9.44 -4.86
CA VAL A 43 -4.30 8.76 -5.91
C VAL A 43 -5.79 9.04 -5.80
N SER A 44 -6.48 9.21 -6.93
CA SER A 44 -7.94 9.30 -6.95
C SER A 44 -8.53 7.90 -6.94
N GLY A 45 -9.37 7.61 -5.94
CA GLY A 45 -10.04 6.30 -5.79
C GLY A 45 -11.38 6.25 -6.51
N SER A 46 -11.90 5.03 -6.67
CA SER A 46 -13.23 4.79 -7.25
C SER A 46 -14.40 5.29 -6.38
N ASP A 47 -14.15 5.68 -5.13
CA ASP A 47 -15.13 6.33 -4.25
C ASP A 47 -15.25 7.85 -4.48
N GLY A 48 -14.50 8.39 -5.45
CA GLY A 48 -14.47 9.82 -5.77
C GLY A 48 -13.58 10.67 -4.85
N LYS A 49 -12.87 10.06 -3.90
CA LYS A 49 -11.94 10.76 -3.00
C LYS A 49 -10.50 10.70 -3.51
N ARG A 50 -9.66 11.52 -2.90
CA ARG A 50 -8.20 11.47 -3.06
C ARG A 50 -7.61 10.83 -1.82
N HIS A 51 -6.84 9.77 -2.02
CA HIS A 51 -6.21 8.98 -0.97
C HIS A 51 -4.73 9.30 -0.90
N ILE A 52 -4.23 9.53 0.30
CA ILE A 52 -2.79 9.64 0.59
C ILE A 52 -2.40 8.39 1.38
N VAL A 53 -1.52 7.57 0.82
CA VAL A 53 -1.08 6.29 1.42
C VAL A 53 0.42 6.34 1.66
N TYR A 54 0.84 6.05 2.90
CA TYR A 54 2.23 6.13 3.33
C TYR A 54 2.44 5.50 4.71
N GLU A 55 3.71 5.38 5.10
CA GLU A 55 4.14 4.70 6.31
C GLU A 55 4.95 5.65 7.17
N LEU A 56 4.55 5.76 8.45
CA LEU A 56 5.25 6.53 9.46
C LEU A 56 6.06 5.60 10.35
N ALA A 57 7.37 5.61 10.18
CA ALA A 57 8.33 4.98 11.06
C ALA A 57 8.35 5.69 12.41
N LEU A 58 8.03 4.99 13.49
CA LEU A 58 8.12 5.46 14.86
C LEU A 58 9.26 4.75 15.59
N THR A 59 10.06 5.49 16.34
CA THR A 59 11.12 4.94 17.19
C THR A 59 10.97 5.47 18.61
N ASN A 60 10.65 4.56 19.54
CA ASN A 60 10.76 4.85 20.96
C ASN A 60 12.26 4.85 21.32
N ILE A 61 12.82 6.00 21.67
CA ILE A 61 14.24 6.10 22.05
C ILE A 61 14.46 6.00 23.56
N THR A 62 13.39 5.74 24.33
CA THR A 62 13.43 5.67 25.79
C THR A 62 13.61 4.24 26.28
N GLY A 63 14.08 4.12 27.53
CA GLY A 63 14.22 2.84 28.23
C GLY A 63 12.93 2.31 28.85
N GLY A 64 11.77 2.90 28.57
CA GLY A 64 10.47 2.44 29.05
C GLY A 64 9.45 2.39 27.93
N ASP A 65 8.31 1.75 28.20
CA ASP A 65 7.27 1.55 27.21
C ASP A 65 6.53 2.86 26.88
N VAL A 66 6.05 2.95 25.65
CA VAL A 66 5.27 4.07 25.12
C VAL A 66 3.94 3.53 24.61
N ARG A 67 2.84 4.03 25.16
CA ARG A 67 1.49 3.70 24.71
C ARG A 67 0.92 4.84 23.88
N LEU A 68 0.64 4.59 22.61
CA LEU A 68 0.01 5.57 21.73
C LEU A 68 -1.48 5.71 22.10
N GLU A 69 -1.94 6.95 22.22
CA GLU A 69 -3.33 7.28 22.58
C GLU A 69 -4.08 7.93 21.42
N LYS A 70 -3.39 8.77 20.64
CA LYS A 70 -3.95 9.46 19.47
C LYS A 70 -2.86 9.78 18.46
N LEU A 71 -3.18 9.67 17.18
CA LEU A 71 -2.41 10.23 16.09
C LEU A 71 -3.32 11.08 15.22
N GLU A 72 -2.89 12.30 14.93
CA GLU A 72 -3.59 13.20 14.02
C GLU A 72 -2.67 13.61 12.88
N VAL A 73 -3.14 13.45 11.64
CA VAL A 73 -2.46 13.88 10.42
C VAL A 73 -2.92 15.29 10.09
N LEU A 74 -1.96 16.19 9.89
CA LEU A 74 -2.21 17.62 9.76
C LEU A 74 -1.57 18.17 8.48
N ASP A 75 -2.26 19.12 7.85
CA ASP A 75 -1.63 20.08 6.95
C ASP A 75 -0.87 21.12 7.81
N PRO A 76 0.47 21.20 7.74
CA PRO A 76 1.26 22.12 8.55
C PRO A 76 1.05 23.60 8.15
N ASP A 77 0.60 23.89 6.93
CA ASP A 77 0.45 25.26 6.43
C ASP A 77 -0.87 25.88 6.88
N SER A 78 -1.96 25.11 6.81
CA SER A 78 -3.29 25.57 7.22
C SER A 78 -3.64 25.19 8.67
N GLY A 79 -2.96 24.20 9.25
CA GLY A 79 -3.32 23.57 10.52
C GLY A 79 -4.55 22.65 10.43
N ALA A 80 -5.05 22.37 9.21
CA ALA A 80 -6.22 21.52 9.02
C ALA A 80 -5.94 20.07 9.44
N SER A 81 -6.93 19.48 10.12
CA SER A 81 -6.96 18.05 10.41
C SER A 81 -7.38 17.26 9.19
N LEU A 82 -6.52 16.34 8.76
CA LEU A 82 -6.73 15.50 7.57
C LEU A 82 -7.23 14.11 7.93
N ALA A 83 -6.75 13.55 9.06
CA ALA A 83 -7.20 12.28 9.62
C ALA A 83 -6.90 12.22 11.12
N VAL A 84 -7.70 11.46 11.86
CA VAL A 84 -7.51 11.20 13.29
C VAL A 84 -7.65 9.70 13.53
N LEU A 85 -6.66 9.11 14.20
CA LEU A 85 -6.66 7.73 14.67
C LEU A 85 -6.71 7.76 16.20
N GLY A 86 -7.72 7.11 16.78
CA GLY A 86 -7.83 6.87 18.21
C GLY A 86 -7.13 5.58 18.62
N ALA A 87 -7.37 5.15 19.86
CA ALA A 87 -6.71 3.99 20.43
C ALA A 87 -7.00 2.68 19.66
N ASP A 88 -8.24 2.51 19.17
CA ASP A 88 -8.66 1.29 18.46
C ASP A 88 -8.03 1.25 17.07
N GLU A 89 -8.07 2.36 16.31
CA GLU A 89 -7.43 2.41 14.98
C GLU A 89 -5.90 2.28 15.07
N LEU A 90 -5.28 2.83 16.12
CA LEU A 90 -3.86 2.65 16.36
C LEU A 90 -3.52 1.19 16.68
N ALA A 91 -4.33 0.50 17.47
CA ALA A 91 -4.13 -0.91 17.79
C ALA A 91 -4.19 -1.82 16.56
N GLU A 92 -4.84 -1.38 15.48
CA GLU A 92 -4.95 -2.11 14.22
C GLU A 92 -3.92 -1.70 13.15
N ARG A 93 -3.20 -0.59 13.33
CA ARG A 93 -2.34 0.00 12.28
C ARG A 93 -0.88 0.16 12.67
N VAL A 94 -0.58 0.16 13.95
CA VAL A 94 0.78 0.27 14.47
C VAL A 94 1.36 -1.13 14.56
N THR A 95 2.44 -1.37 13.82
CA THR A 95 3.04 -2.69 13.68
C THR A 95 4.51 -2.64 14.14
N PRO A 96 4.82 -3.10 15.36
CA PRO A 96 6.19 -3.19 15.83
C PRO A 96 7.07 -4.05 14.91
N GLY A 97 8.24 -3.53 14.55
CA GLY A 97 9.15 -4.17 13.59
C GLY A 97 8.56 -4.38 12.18
N ALA A 98 7.43 -3.72 11.86
CA ALA A 98 6.62 -4.01 10.67
C ALA A 98 6.22 -5.49 10.53
N SER A 99 6.13 -6.22 11.65
CA SER A 99 5.74 -7.62 11.70
C SER A 99 4.22 -7.78 11.70
N ARG A 100 3.62 -7.97 10.52
CA ARG A 100 2.17 -8.20 10.34
C ARG A 100 1.59 -9.24 11.33
N GLY A 101 0.36 -9.02 11.80
CA GLY A 101 -0.33 -9.88 12.76
C GLY A 101 0.07 -9.64 14.22
N HIS A 102 0.89 -8.61 14.47
CA HIS A 102 1.34 -8.19 15.81
C HIS A 102 0.97 -6.72 16.07
N GLU A 103 -0.09 -6.24 15.44
CA GLU A 103 -0.55 -4.87 15.56
C GLU A 103 -0.89 -4.53 17.02
N THR A 104 -0.44 -3.37 17.48
CA THR A 104 -0.59 -2.90 18.86
C THR A 104 -0.28 -1.42 18.96
N ARG A 105 -0.91 -0.72 19.88
CA ARG A 105 -0.59 0.68 20.22
C ARG A 105 0.56 0.83 21.23
N GLU A 106 1.20 -0.27 21.64
CA GLU A 106 2.29 -0.31 22.62
C GLU A 106 3.65 -0.46 21.93
N LEU A 107 4.60 0.42 22.23
CA LEU A 107 6.01 0.31 21.82
C LEU A 107 6.86 0.06 23.05
N ALA A 108 7.53 -1.09 23.10
CA ALA A 108 8.49 -1.42 24.14
C ALA A 108 9.69 -0.46 24.13
N ALA A 109 10.46 -0.47 25.22
CA ALA A 109 11.73 0.25 25.31
C ALA A 109 12.62 0.03 24.07
N TYR A 110 13.13 1.13 23.49
CA TYR A 110 14.00 1.14 22.30
C TYR A 110 13.41 0.52 21.03
N GLN A 111 12.09 0.31 20.97
CA GLN A 111 11.45 -0.38 19.87
C GLN A 111 11.12 0.55 18.70
N PHE A 112 11.29 0.01 17.50
CA PHE A 112 10.79 0.57 16.25
C PHE A 112 9.44 -0.03 15.87
N ALA A 113 8.54 0.79 15.34
CA ALA A 113 7.26 0.38 14.78
C ALA A 113 6.95 1.18 13.52
N VAL A 114 6.02 0.69 12.71
CA VAL A 114 5.47 1.42 11.56
C VAL A 114 3.99 1.65 11.78
N VAL A 115 3.52 2.86 11.51
CA VAL A 115 2.09 3.16 11.38
C VAL A 115 1.75 3.21 9.90
N PHE A 116 0.89 2.30 9.44
CA PHE A 116 0.38 2.30 8.07
C PHE A 116 -0.80 3.28 7.96
N LEU A 117 -0.58 4.39 7.26
CA LEU A 117 -1.48 5.52 7.19
C LEU A 117 -2.15 5.60 5.82
N HIS A 118 -3.47 5.73 5.90
CA HIS A 118 -4.34 6.00 4.77
C HIS A 118 -5.21 7.21 5.13
N VAL A 119 -5.09 8.28 4.33
CA VAL A 119 -5.85 9.52 4.50
C VAL A 119 -6.76 9.71 3.28
N ALA A 120 -8.06 9.49 3.47
CA ALA A 120 -9.06 9.79 2.45
C ALA A 120 -9.53 11.25 2.60
N LEU A 121 -9.10 12.11 1.69
CA LEU A 121 -9.49 13.52 1.69
C LEU A 121 -10.96 13.66 1.29
N ALA A 122 -11.72 14.40 2.10
CA ALA A 122 -13.09 14.78 1.76
C ALA A 122 -13.15 15.51 0.41
N GLU A 123 -14.29 15.39 -0.27
CA GLU A 123 -14.53 16.07 -1.54
C GLU A 123 -14.29 17.58 -1.40
N GLY A 124 -13.57 18.16 -2.36
CA GLY A 124 -13.22 19.60 -2.34
C GLY A 124 -12.05 20.00 -1.43
N THR A 125 -11.56 19.13 -0.54
CA THR A 125 -10.37 19.42 0.29
C THR A 125 -9.13 19.59 -0.58
N ALA A 126 -8.33 20.65 -0.40
CA ALA A 126 -7.09 20.78 -1.16
C ALA A 126 -6.11 19.66 -0.79
N VAL A 127 -5.36 19.13 -1.76
CA VAL A 127 -4.24 18.23 -1.45
C VAL A 127 -3.16 19.09 -0.78
N PRO A 128 -2.73 18.77 0.44
CA PRO A 128 -1.71 19.55 1.11
C PRO A 128 -0.36 19.33 0.40
N SER A 129 0.50 20.37 0.39
CA SER A 129 1.86 20.23 -0.17
C SER A 129 2.78 19.42 0.76
N ARG A 130 2.47 19.42 2.05
CA ARG A 130 3.22 18.76 3.12
C ARG A 130 2.25 18.15 4.12
N ILE A 131 2.72 17.17 4.87
CA ILE A 131 2.02 16.63 6.03
C ILE A 131 2.92 16.63 7.25
N THR A 132 2.30 16.63 8.44
CA THR A 132 2.96 16.43 9.73
C THR A 132 2.01 15.72 10.67
N HIS A 133 2.52 15.16 11.75
CA HIS A 133 1.70 14.40 12.70
C HIS A 133 1.73 15.05 14.07
N GLU A 134 0.58 15.03 14.76
CA GLU A 134 0.50 15.27 16.19
C GLU A 134 0.18 13.94 16.88
N ILE A 135 1.10 13.46 17.72
CA ILE A 135 1.01 12.15 18.37
C ILE A 135 0.93 12.38 19.88
N THR A 136 -0.17 11.94 20.49
CA THR A 136 -0.34 11.87 21.94
C THR A 136 -0.03 10.45 22.40
N ALA A 137 0.89 10.33 23.36
CA ALA A 137 1.29 9.05 23.92
C ALA A 137 1.62 9.16 25.41
N HIS A 138 1.37 8.07 26.13
CA HIS A 138 1.79 7.87 27.51
C HIS A 138 3.21 7.31 27.54
N PHE A 139 4.10 7.91 28.32
CA PHE A 139 5.51 7.52 28.45
C PHE A 139 5.79 6.99 29.85
N ALA A 140 6.09 5.69 29.97
CA ALA A 140 6.36 5.05 31.26
C ALA A 140 7.54 5.67 32.02
N VAL A 141 8.54 6.20 31.30
CA VAL A 141 9.75 6.83 31.89
C VAL A 141 9.47 8.11 32.68
N ILE A 142 8.35 8.78 32.41
CA ILE A 142 7.92 9.99 33.13
C ILE A 142 6.57 9.81 33.82
N ASP A 143 5.94 8.62 33.67
CA ASP A 143 4.59 8.32 34.15
C ASP A 143 3.58 9.41 33.77
N GLY A 144 3.53 9.74 32.48
CA GLY A 144 2.71 10.84 32.00
C GLY A 144 2.61 10.92 30.49
N ASP A 145 1.67 11.75 30.05
CA ASP A 145 1.36 11.90 28.64
C ASP A 145 2.11 13.07 28.02
N MET A 146 2.53 12.92 26.77
CA MET A 146 3.08 13.99 25.97
C MET A 146 2.42 14.00 24.60
N THR A 147 2.23 15.20 24.06
CA THR A 147 1.82 15.43 22.67
C THR A 147 3.01 15.97 21.89
N LEU A 148 3.35 15.32 20.80
CA LEU A 148 4.54 15.60 19.99
C LEU A 148 4.12 15.93 18.56
N ARG A 149 4.66 17.01 17.99
CA ARG A 149 4.52 17.31 16.56
C ARG A 149 5.75 16.84 15.79
N ILE A 150 5.65 15.71 15.10
CA ILE A 150 6.80 14.99 14.51
C ILE A 150 6.46 14.37 13.15
N GLY A 151 7.50 13.91 12.43
CA GLY A 151 7.36 13.14 11.19
C GLY A 151 6.75 13.95 10.04
N ALA A 152 7.32 15.11 9.72
CA ALA A 152 6.85 15.91 8.60
C ALA A 152 7.49 15.48 7.27
N GLY A 153 6.76 15.61 6.16
CA GLY A 153 7.28 15.33 4.81
C GLY A 153 6.48 16.00 3.70
N GLU A 154 7.05 15.99 2.51
CA GLU A 154 6.44 16.52 1.27
C GLU A 154 5.44 15.51 0.71
N VAL A 155 4.29 15.97 0.25
CA VAL A 155 3.29 15.13 -0.44
C VAL A 155 3.49 15.25 -1.94
N VAL A 156 3.62 14.11 -2.61
CA VAL A 156 3.75 14.03 -4.06
C VAL A 156 2.36 13.98 -4.69
N ALA A 157 1.91 15.14 -5.19
CA ALA A 157 0.62 15.32 -5.86
C ALA A 157 0.72 15.26 -7.40
N THR A 158 1.84 14.76 -7.94
CA THR A 158 1.99 14.52 -9.38
C THR A 158 0.94 13.52 -9.85
N ALA A 159 0.34 13.77 -11.01
CA ALA A 159 -0.67 12.88 -11.57
C ALA A 159 -0.12 11.43 -11.70
N PRO A 160 -0.86 10.43 -11.20
CA PRO A 160 -0.51 9.03 -11.40
C PRO A 160 -0.42 8.66 -12.89
N VAL A 161 0.33 7.60 -13.21
CA VAL A 161 0.33 7.05 -14.56
C VAL A 161 -1.03 6.45 -14.90
N VAL A 162 -1.49 6.66 -16.14
CA VAL A 162 -2.75 6.12 -16.64
C VAL A 162 -2.47 4.82 -17.39
N LEU A 163 -3.06 3.74 -16.91
CA LEU A 163 -2.92 2.39 -17.41
C LEU A 163 -4.15 1.97 -18.24
N GLY A 164 -3.93 1.07 -19.18
CA GLY A 164 -4.99 0.31 -19.82
C GLY A 164 -5.40 -0.94 -19.06
N PRO A 165 -6.44 -1.64 -19.54
CA PRO A 165 -6.92 -2.87 -18.90
C PRO A 165 -5.83 -3.96 -18.98
N PRO A 166 -5.46 -4.59 -17.85
CA PRO A 166 -4.50 -5.70 -17.82
C PRO A 166 -5.14 -7.03 -18.25
N LEU A 167 -6.48 -7.09 -18.26
CA LEU A 167 -7.33 -8.27 -18.52
C LEU A 167 -8.50 -7.85 -19.43
N ARG A 168 -9.31 -8.79 -19.94
CA ARG A 168 -10.50 -8.48 -20.76
C ARG A 168 -11.74 -9.16 -20.22
N GLY A 169 -12.88 -8.48 -20.32
CA GLY A 169 -14.18 -9.03 -19.93
C GLY A 169 -14.57 -8.62 -18.52
N ARG A 170 -15.35 -9.48 -17.85
CA ARG A 170 -16.14 -9.12 -16.67
C ARG A 170 -15.74 -9.90 -15.42
N GLY A 171 -16.16 -9.35 -14.27
CA GLY A 171 -16.13 -10.04 -12.98
C GLY A 171 -14.76 -10.08 -12.34
N TYR A 172 -13.92 -9.06 -12.52
CA TYR A 172 -12.60 -9.02 -11.91
C TYR A 172 -12.62 -8.37 -10.54
N VAL A 173 -12.22 -9.09 -9.49
CA VAL A 173 -12.11 -8.54 -8.14
C VAL A 173 -10.74 -7.88 -8.00
N ALA A 174 -10.72 -6.59 -7.64
CA ALA A 174 -9.50 -5.89 -7.25
C ALA A 174 -9.17 -6.20 -5.79
N ALA A 175 -8.43 -7.27 -5.52
CA ALA A 175 -8.13 -7.72 -4.17
C ALA A 175 -6.80 -7.17 -3.65
N ASP A 176 -6.73 -7.06 -2.32
CA ASP A 176 -5.58 -6.58 -1.57
C ASP A 176 -5.06 -5.21 -2.03
N GLY A 177 -5.94 -4.43 -2.63
CA GLY A 177 -5.65 -3.16 -3.25
C GLY A 177 -5.66 -2.00 -2.27
N CYS A 178 -5.68 -0.80 -2.82
CA CYS A 178 -5.76 0.41 -2.02
C CYS A 178 -7.11 0.45 -1.27
N CYS A 179 -7.17 0.80 0.02
CA CYS A 179 -6.06 1.46 0.73
C CYS A 179 -5.81 0.97 2.15
N ASP A 180 -6.62 0.06 2.68
CA ASP A 180 -6.48 -0.46 4.06
C ASP A 180 -6.21 -1.96 4.12
N SER A 181 -6.05 -2.60 2.96
CA SER A 181 -5.69 -4.02 2.87
C SER A 181 -4.42 -4.32 3.68
N ILE A 182 -4.37 -5.50 4.27
CA ILE A 182 -3.28 -5.87 5.18
C ILE A 182 -2.12 -6.58 4.48
N ARG A 183 -2.32 -7.09 3.26
CA ARG A 183 -1.32 -7.91 2.56
C ARG A 183 -0.31 -7.04 1.82
N HIS A 184 -0.74 -6.20 0.87
CA HIS A 184 0.17 -5.38 0.04
C HIS A 184 0.47 -4.01 0.62
N VAL A 185 -0.56 -3.24 0.97
CA VAL A 185 -0.39 -1.85 1.44
C VAL A 185 0.45 -1.79 2.72
N ARG A 186 0.56 -2.93 3.44
CA ARG A 186 1.37 -3.07 4.65
C ARG A 186 2.65 -3.90 4.47
N ALA A 187 3.06 -4.20 3.24
CA ALA A 187 4.27 -4.95 2.95
C ALA A 187 5.51 -4.05 3.02
N LEU A 188 6.25 -4.11 4.13
CA LEU A 188 7.56 -3.48 4.28
C LEU A 188 8.68 -4.51 4.07
N LEU A 189 9.35 -4.46 2.92
CA LEU A 189 10.41 -5.39 2.57
C LEU A 189 11.76 -4.87 3.07
N SER A 190 12.50 -5.67 3.84
CA SER A 190 13.85 -5.32 4.30
C SER A 190 14.90 -6.00 3.42
N LEU A 191 15.38 -5.28 2.40
CA LEU A 191 16.32 -5.78 1.40
C LEU A 191 17.52 -4.84 1.28
N ASP A 192 18.71 -5.40 1.07
CA ASP A 192 19.96 -4.64 0.88
C ASP A 192 20.25 -3.57 1.96
N GLY A 193 19.81 -3.82 3.19
CA GLY A 193 19.98 -2.93 4.34
C GLY A 193 19.04 -1.72 4.35
N ARG A 194 17.95 -1.75 3.57
CA ARG A 194 16.94 -0.69 3.48
C ARG A 194 15.53 -1.28 3.50
N PHE A 195 14.55 -0.41 3.74
CA PHE A 195 13.15 -0.75 3.55
C PHE A 195 12.69 -0.37 2.14
N HIS A 196 11.84 -1.22 1.56
CA HIS A 196 11.22 -1.03 0.26
C HIS A 196 9.71 -1.29 0.39
N LEU A 197 8.92 -0.45 -0.27
CA LEU A 197 7.45 -0.45 -0.21
C LEU A 197 6.85 -0.79 -1.58
N ALA A 198 7.41 -1.80 -2.23
CA ALA A 198 7.14 -2.13 -3.63
C ALA A 198 5.66 -2.35 -3.95
N GLN A 199 4.93 -2.91 -3.00
CA GLN A 199 3.54 -3.33 -3.18
C GLN A 199 2.51 -2.30 -2.68
N ARG A 200 2.91 -1.07 -2.31
CA ARG A 200 2.00 -0.07 -1.70
C ARG A 200 0.69 0.16 -2.48
N PHE A 201 0.73 0.06 -3.80
CA PHE A 201 -0.43 0.20 -4.68
C PHE A 201 -0.69 -1.05 -5.52
N ALA A 202 -0.18 -2.21 -5.11
CA ALA A 202 -0.43 -3.46 -5.83
C ALA A 202 -1.90 -3.87 -5.76
N ILE A 203 -2.36 -4.53 -6.81
CA ILE A 203 -3.67 -5.19 -6.84
C ILE A 203 -3.44 -6.63 -7.28
N ASP A 204 -4.02 -7.56 -6.55
CA ASP A 204 -4.21 -8.94 -6.99
C ASP A 204 -5.57 -9.01 -7.67
N TRP A 205 -5.55 -9.21 -8.98
CA TRP A 205 -6.76 -9.40 -9.75
C TRP A 205 -7.16 -10.86 -9.67
N GLU A 206 -8.39 -11.10 -9.24
CA GLU A 206 -9.07 -12.39 -9.30
C GLU A 206 -10.33 -12.30 -10.16
N GLN A 207 -10.95 -13.43 -10.49
CA GLN A 207 -12.15 -13.45 -11.32
C GLN A 207 -13.26 -14.29 -10.70
N ILE A 208 -14.46 -13.75 -10.70
CA ILE A 208 -15.68 -14.46 -10.34
C ILE A 208 -16.53 -14.81 -11.56
N ASP A 209 -17.38 -15.83 -11.41
CA ASP A 209 -18.44 -16.15 -12.35
C ASP A 209 -19.78 -15.47 -11.99
N ASP A 210 -20.86 -15.86 -12.68
CA ASP A 210 -22.21 -15.32 -12.43
C ASP A 210 -22.81 -15.76 -11.08
N ASP A 211 -22.19 -16.75 -10.41
CA ASP A 211 -22.58 -17.23 -9.08
C ASP A 211 -21.70 -16.62 -7.97
N ASP A 212 -20.92 -15.58 -8.30
CA ASP A 212 -20.00 -14.85 -7.41
C ASP A 212 -18.91 -15.73 -6.78
N THR A 213 -18.56 -16.87 -7.41
CA THR A 213 -17.52 -17.78 -6.92
C THR A 213 -16.20 -17.51 -7.62
N LEU A 214 -15.07 -17.65 -6.90
CA LEU A 214 -13.71 -17.51 -7.46
C LEU A 214 -13.21 -18.80 -8.14
N VAL A 215 -13.78 -19.94 -7.73
CA VAL A 215 -13.29 -21.29 -8.06
C VAL A 215 -14.45 -22.27 -8.07
N VAL A 216 -14.44 -23.20 -9.03
CA VAL A 216 -15.42 -24.29 -9.11
C VAL A 216 -14.71 -25.64 -9.04
N GLY A 217 -15.07 -26.44 -8.02
CA GLY A 217 -14.51 -27.77 -7.82
C GLY A 217 -13.45 -27.80 -6.71
N ASP A 218 -12.39 -28.56 -6.92
CA ASP A 218 -11.31 -28.71 -5.94
C ASP A 218 -10.45 -27.44 -5.89
N THR A 219 -10.43 -26.76 -4.74
CA THR A 219 -9.64 -25.54 -4.53
C THR A 219 -8.14 -25.79 -4.58
N LYS A 220 -7.67 -27.04 -4.59
CA LYS A 220 -6.25 -27.39 -4.75
C LYS A 220 -5.78 -27.49 -6.19
N VAL A 221 -6.64 -27.24 -7.17
CA VAL A 221 -6.30 -27.31 -8.61
C VAL A 221 -6.35 -25.91 -9.22
N PRO A 222 -5.21 -25.34 -9.66
CA PRO A 222 -5.18 -23.99 -10.24
C PRO A 222 -6.18 -23.78 -11.39
N ALA A 223 -6.34 -24.76 -12.27
CA ALA A 223 -7.25 -24.70 -13.42
C ALA A 223 -8.75 -24.64 -13.06
N ASN A 224 -9.11 -24.79 -11.79
CA ASN A 224 -10.50 -24.64 -11.32
C ASN A 224 -10.86 -23.19 -10.98
N TYR A 225 -9.87 -22.31 -10.84
CA TYR A 225 -10.09 -20.87 -10.59
C TYR A 225 -10.42 -20.18 -11.90
N HIS A 226 -11.44 -19.32 -11.91
CA HIS A 226 -11.95 -18.71 -13.15
C HIS A 226 -10.91 -17.83 -13.86
N ILE A 227 -10.00 -17.23 -13.09
CA ILE A 227 -8.93 -16.38 -13.63
C ILE A 227 -7.76 -17.18 -14.21
N TYR A 228 -7.57 -18.46 -13.84
CA TYR A 228 -6.40 -19.22 -14.30
C TYR A 228 -6.42 -19.37 -15.82
N GLY A 229 -5.31 -19.01 -16.47
CA GLY A 229 -5.17 -19.03 -17.93
C GLY A 229 -5.74 -17.80 -18.64
N GLN A 230 -6.29 -16.81 -17.94
CA GLN A 230 -6.78 -15.59 -18.58
C GLN A 230 -5.62 -14.82 -19.26
N PRO A 231 -5.83 -14.23 -20.45
CA PRO A 231 -4.78 -13.49 -21.16
C PRO A 231 -4.37 -12.21 -20.40
N ILE A 232 -3.07 -12.05 -20.15
CA ILE A 232 -2.50 -10.83 -19.54
C ILE A 232 -2.07 -9.87 -20.64
N LEU A 233 -2.50 -8.62 -20.55
CA LEU A 233 -2.22 -7.58 -21.52
C LEU A 233 -1.22 -6.54 -21.00
N ALA A 234 -0.40 -6.02 -21.90
CA ALA A 234 0.40 -4.83 -21.65
C ALA A 234 -0.52 -3.64 -21.36
N VAL A 235 -0.36 -2.99 -20.21
CA VAL A 235 -1.21 -1.88 -19.76
C VAL A 235 -0.77 -0.55 -20.39
N ALA A 236 0.43 -0.51 -20.93
CA ALA A 236 1.01 0.66 -21.59
C ALA A 236 2.01 0.21 -22.67
N ASP A 237 2.37 1.13 -23.55
CA ASP A 237 3.54 0.97 -24.40
C ASP A 237 4.80 0.89 -23.51
N GLY A 238 5.73 0.00 -23.84
CA GLY A 238 6.94 -0.14 -23.02
C GLY A 238 7.97 -1.09 -23.58
N THR A 239 9.06 -1.23 -22.84
CA THR A 239 10.13 -2.20 -23.12
C THR A 239 10.21 -3.21 -21.99
N VAL A 240 10.33 -4.48 -22.30
CA VAL A 240 10.52 -5.54 -21.31
C VAL A 240 11.92 -5.42 -20.70
N VAL A 241 12.00 -5.17 -19.40
CA VAL A 241 13.26 -5.01 -18.63
C VAL A 241 13.49 -6.11 -17.59
N GLY A 242 12.50 -6.97 -17.36
CA GLY A 242 12.61 -8.17 -16.54
C GLY A 242 11.62 -9.22 -17.02
N THR A 243 11.98 -10.50 -16.97
CA THR A 243 11.04 -11.59 -17.25
C THR A 243 11.55 -12.95 -16.77
N ARG A 244 10.62 -13.84 -16.42
CA ARG A 244 10.88 -15.24 -16.04
C ARG A 244 9.74 -16.15 -16.52
N ASN A 245 10.05 -17.39 -16.92
CA ASN A 245 9.05 -18.31 -17.49
C ASN A 245 9.36 -19.81 -17.24
N ASP A 246 10.14 -20.13 -16.20
CA ASP A 246 10.64 -21.47 -15.91
C ASP A 246 10.09 -22.09 -14.61
N LEU A 247 9.32 -21.34 -13.82
CA LEU A 247 8.73 -21.81 -12.58
C LEU A 247 7.42 -22.56 -12.79
N GLN A 248 7.09 -23.43 -11.84
CA GLN A 248 5.85 -24.21 -11.80
C GLN A 248 4.82 -23.56 -10.87
N ASP A 249 3.54 -23.85 -11.12
CA ASP A 249 2.45 -23.41 -10.25
C ASP A 249 2.58 -24.03 -8.86
N GLN A 250 2.23 -23.24 -7.84
CA GLN A 250 2.00 -23.72 -6.49
C GLN A 250 0.68 -24.49 -6.40
N VAL A 251 0.57 -25.32 -5.36
CA VAL A 251 -0.72 -25.89 -4.96
C VAL A 251 -1.46 -24.84 -4.12
N PRO A 252 -2.67 -24.40 -4.51
CA PRO A 252 -3.37 -23.35 -3.80
C PRO A 252 -3.73 -23.66 -2.33
N GLY A 253 -4.01 -22.61 -1.57
CA GLY A 253 -4.44 -22.59 -0.17
C GLY A 253 -3.32 -22.56 0.87
N SER A 254 -2.06 -22.37 0.46
CA SER A 254 -0.98 -21.99 1.37
C SER A 254 0.17 -21.37 0.58
N LEU A 255 0.81 -20.34 1.15
CA LEU A 255 2.04 -19.80 0.60
C LEU A 255 3.17 -20.85 0.66
N PRO A 256 4.07 -20.88 -0.33
CA PRO A 256 5.21 -21.78 -0.32
C PRO A 256 6.17 -21.46 0.84
N ALA A 257 6.66 -22.50 1.51
CA ALA A 257 7.69 -22.35 2.53
C ALA A 257 9.09 -22.30 1.91
N ASN A 258 9.95 -21.38 2.40
CA ASN A 258 11.35 -21.25 1.99
C ASN A 258 11.57 -20.95 0.50
N LEU A 259 10.68 -20.20 -0.12
CA LEU A 259 10.85 -19.76 -1.50
C LEU A 259 12.06 -18.80 -1.61
N PRO A 260 12.99 -19.01 -2.57
CA PRO A 260 14.05 -18.05 -2.86
C PRO A 260 13.48 -16.66 -3.18
N LEU A 261 14.20 -15.61 -2.79
CA LEU A 261 13.74 -14.24 -3.00
C LEU A 261 13.52 -13.91 -4.49
N ASP A 262 14.38 -14.42 -5.38
CA ASP A 262 14.29 -14.24 -6.83
C ASP A 262 13.18 -15.07 -7.50
N GLU A 263 12.50 -15.93 -6.73
CA GLU A 263 11.32 -16.69 -7.15
C GLU A 263 10.01 -16.08 -6.65
N ALA A 264 10.06 -15.02 -5.84
CA ALA A 264 8.87 -14.46 -5.17
C ALA A 264 7.76 -14.05 -6.16
N ASP A 265 8.10 -13.37 -7.26
CA ASP A 265 7.14 -12.98 -8.30
C ASP A 265 6.72 -14.14 -9.22
N GLY A 266 7.30 -15.33 -9.06
CA GLY A 266 7.02 -16.47 -9.93
C GLY A 266 7.54 -16.26 -11.35
N ASN A 267 6.75 -16.66 -12.34
CA ASN A 267 6.96 -16.22 -13.71
C ASN A 267 6.37 -14.83 -13.86
N PHE A 268 7.13 -13.91 -14.47
CA PHE A 268 6.75 -12.52 -14.48
C PHE A 268 7.22 -11.79 -15.74
N VAL A 269 6.71 -10.58 -15.91
CA VAL A 269 7.19 -9.57 -16.85
C VAL A 269 7.29 -8.23 -16.11
N VAL A 270 8.39 -7.50 -16.31
CA VAL A 270 8.53 -6.09 -15.90
C VAL A 270 8.66 -5.23 -17.15
N LEU A 271 7.79 -4.24 -17.29
CA LEU A 271 7.83 -3.25 -18.36
C LEU A 271 8.38 -1.92 -17.85
N ASP A 272 9.36 -1.36 -18.54
CA ASP A 272 9.68 0.07 -18.47
C ASP A 272 8.74 0.83 -19.42
N ILE A 273 7.88 1.66 -18.86
CA ILE A 273 6.88 2.44 -19.60
C ILE A 273 7.30 3.91 -19.76
N GLY A 274 8.55 4.23 -19.41
CA GLY A 274 9.15 5.56 -19.49
C GLY A 274 8.94 6.42 -18.25
N SER A 275 9.65 7.55 -18.20
CA SER A 275 9.58 8.55 -17.12
C SER A 275 9.86 8.02 -15.71
N GLY A 276 10.55 6.89 -15.59
CA GLY A 276 10.88 6.27 -14.30
C GLY A 276 9.78 5.36 -13.73
N PHE A 277 8.76 5.04 -14.52
CA PHE A 277 7.71 4.10 -14.12
C PHE A 277 7.96 2.71 -14.69
N PHE A 278 7.84 1.71 -13.83
CA PHE A 278 7.95 0.30 -14.19
C PHE A 278 6.68 -0.44 -13.77
N VAL A 279 6.23 -1.41 -14.56
CA VAL A 279 5.03 -2.22 -14.26
C VAL A 279 5.42 -3.67 -14.11
N ASN A 280 5.12 -4.27 -12.96
CA ASN A 280 5.32 -5.70 -12.72
C ASN A 280 4.01 -6.46 -12.98
N TYR A 281 4.14 -7.63 -13.61
CA TYR A 281 3.10 -8.62 -13.80
C TYR A 281 3.63 -9.94 -13.25
N ALA A 282 3.10 -10.42 -12.14
CA ALA A 282 3.62 -11.59 -11.45
C ALA A 282 2.67 -12.79 -11.48
N HIS A 283 3.16 -13.93 -10.99
CA HIS A 283 2.45 -15.20 -10.84
C HIS A 283 1.94 -15.82 -12.15
N MET A 284 2.58 -15.49 -13.27
CA MET A 284 2.16 -15.95 -14.60
C MET A 284 2.24 -17.47 -14.75
N ARG A 285 1.40 -18.03 -15.63
CA ARG A 285 1.29 -19.47 -15.86
C ARG A 285 2.59 -20.06 -16.46
N PRO A 286 3.04 -21.26 -16.02
CA PRO A 286 4.23 -21.91 -16.55
C PRO A 286 4.24 -22.02 -18.08
N GLY A 287 5.30 -21.53 -18.72
CA GLY A 287 5.47 -21.57 -20.18
C GLY A 287 4.56 -20.62 -20.96
N SER A 288 3.78 -19.75 -20.29
CA SER A 288 2.84 -18.86 -20.97
C SER A 288 3.45 -17.55 -21.44
N VAL A 289 4.53 -17.07 -20.79
CA VAL A 289 5.14 -15.77 -21.10
C VAL A 289 5.62 -15.73 -22.55
N LYS A 290 5.17 -14.72 -23.30
CA LYS A 290 5.35 -14.58 -24.76
C LYS A 290 6.43 -13.60 -25.17
N VAL A 291 6.92 -12.81 -24.22
CA VAL A 291 7.92 -11.76 -24.45
C VAL A 291 9.25 -12.13 -23.82
N LYS A 292 10.33 -11.48 -24.29
CA LYS A 292 11.69 -11.63 -23.76
C LYS A 292 12.28 -10.27 -23.44
N LEU A 293 13.33 -10.27 -22.61
CA LEU A 293 14.08 -9.07 -22.28
C LEU A 293 14.47 -8.27 -23.53
N GLY A 294 14.17 -6.97 -23.53
CA GLY A 294 14.44 -6.04 -24.62
C GLY A 294 13.36 -5.97 -25.70
N ASP A 295 12.32 -6.81 -25.66
CA ASP A 295 11.18 -6.66 -26.58
C ASP A 295 10.42 -5.36 -26.26
N THR A 296 9.96 -4.67 -27.31
CA THR A 296 9.03 -3.54 -27.19
C THR A 296 7.60 -4.03 -27.37
N VAL A 297 6.70 -3.61 -26.51
CA VAL A 297 5.27 -3.95 -26.56
C VAL A 297 4.42 -2.68 -26.72
N LYS A 298 3.23 -2.85 -27.30
CA LYS A 298 2.17 -1.86 -27.32
C LYS A 298 1.12 -2.19 -26.29
N ARG A 299 0.48 -1.15 -25.75
CA ARG A 299 -0.70 -1.32 -24.89
C ARG A 299 -1.71 -2.27 -25.58
N GLY A 300 -2.15 -3.28 -24.85
CA GLY A 300 -3.07 -4.32 -25.31
C GLY A 300 -2.40 -5.56 -25.92
N ASP A 301 -1.07 -5.57 -26.10
CA ASP A 301 -0.33 -6.75 -26.55
C ASP A 301 -0.38 -7.86 -25.49
N LEU A 302 -0.44 -9.11 -25.94
CA LEU A 302 -0.44 -10.28 -25.08
C LEU A 302 0.95 -10.53 -24.48
N LEU A 303 1.05 -10.54 -23.15
CA LEU A 303 2.29 -10.83 -22.42
C LEU A 303 2.39 -12.30 -22.02
N GLY A 304 1.28 -12.96 -21.73
CA GLY A 304 1.19 -14.33 -21.28
C GLY A 304 -0.18 -14.62 -20.67
N GLU A 305 -0.25 -15.53 -19.71
CA GLU A 305 -1.50 -15.94 -19.08
C GLU A 305 -1.38 -15.96 -17.55
N VAL A 306 -2.48 -15.69 -16.86
CA VAL A 306 -2.56 -15.75 -15.39
C VAL A 306 -2.29 -17.17 -14.90
N GLY A 307 -1.47 -17.30 -13.86
CA GLY A 307 -1.07 -18.58 -13.27
C GLY A 307 -1.13 -18.56 -11.75
N ASN A 308 -0.27 -19.36 -11.13
CA ASN A 308 -0.14 -19.47 -9.67
C ASN A 308 1.32 -19.75 -9.26
N THR A 309 2.30 -19.18 -9.97
CA THR A 309 3.72 -19.41 -9.69
C THR A 309 4.29 -18.48 -8.62
N GLY A 310 5.41 -18.83 -8.00
CA GLY A 310 6.08 -17.97 -7.01
C GLY A 310 5.39 -17.95 -5.65
N ASN A 311 5.46 -16.81 -4.95
CA ASN A 311 4.88 -16.61 -3.62
C ASN A 311 3.36 -16.36 -3.69
N SER A 312 2.62 -17.35 -4.21
CA SER A 312 1.19 -17.26 -4.47
C SER A 312 0.41 -18.30 -3.67
N GLN A 313 -0.75 -17.91 -3.13
CA GLN A 313 -1.67 -18.80 -2.41
C GLN A 313 -2.84 -19.28 -3.27
N ALA A 314 -3.23 -18.55 -4.31
CA ALA A 314 -4.27 -18.92 -5.26
C ALA A 314 -4.02 -18.24 -6.62
N PRO A 315 -4.55 -18.76 -7.73
CA PRO A 315 -4.40 -18.11 -9.04
C PRO A 315 -4.92 -16.68 -9.05
N HIS A 316 -4.06 -15.71 -9.37
CA HIS A 316 -4.38 -14.30 -9.51
C HIS A 316 -3.35 -13.61 -10.40
N LEU A 317 -3.66 -12.40 -10.89
CA LEU A 317 -2.67 -11.51 -11.49
C LEU A 317 -2.28 -10.43 -10.48
N HIS A 318 -1.04 -10.49 -9.99
CA HIS A 318 -0.46 -9.38 -9.24
C HIS A 318 0.06 -8.31 -10.21
N LEU A 319 -0.40 -7.08 -10.03
CA LEU A 319 -0.01 -5.91 -10.82
C LEU A 319 0.34 -4.74 -9.91
N HIS A 320 1.52 -4.14 -10.11
CA HIS A 320 1.86 -2.87 -9.48
C HIS A 320 2.74 -1.99 -10.37
N VAL A 321 2.81 -0.70 -10.03
CA VAL A 321 3.72 0.27 -10.63
C VAL A 321 4.79 0.66 -9.61
N MET A 322 6.03 0.83 -10.07
CA MET A 322 7.20 1.06 -9.24
C MET A 322 8.09 2.17 -9.79
N ASP A 323 8.97 2.72 -8.93
CA ASP A 323 10.00 3.71 -9.28
C ASP A 323 11.33 3.12 -9.77
N GLY A 324 11.41 1.78 -9.86
CA GLY A 324 12.58 1.05 -10.32
C GLY A 324 12.21 -0.31 -10.93
N PRO A 325 13.16 -0.97 -11.62
CA PRO A 325 12.90 -2.19 -12.35
C PRO A 325 12.85 -3.46 -11.48
N SER A 326 13.08 -3.35 -10.17
CA SER A 326 13.11 -4.49 -9.25
C SER A 326 11.77 -4.62 -8.53
N PRO A 327 10.96 -5.66 -8.80
CA PRO A 327 9.67 -5.90 -8.15
C PRO A 327 9.66 -5.85 -6.62
N LEU A 328 10.80 -6.15 -5.98
CA LEU A 328 10.91 -6.23 -4.52
C LEU A 328 11.76 -5.10 -3.93
N ALA A 329 12.68 -4.51 -4.71
CA ALA A 329 13.64 -3.51 -4.25
C ALA A 329 13.41 -2.15 -4.93
N SER A 330 12.15 -1.74 -5.02
CA SER A 330 11.68 -0.46 -5.53
C SER A 330 10.47 -0.01 -4.69
N ASP A 331 10.09 1.25 -4.75
CA ASP A 331 8.91 1.76 -4.06
C ASP A 331 7.70 1.77 -4.98
N GLY A 332 6.56 1.34 -4.45
CA GLY A 332 5.28 1.31 -5.16
C GLY A 332 4.74 2.72 -5.40
N LEU A 333 4.40 3.00 -6.65
CA LEU A 333 3.84 4.28 -7.10
C LEU A 333 2.35 4.13 -7.41
N PRO A 334 1.54 5.19 -7.19
CA PRO A 334 0.13 5.15 -7.56
C PRO A 334 -0.04 5.10 -9.07
N TYR A 335 -1.15 4.52 -9.49
CA TYR A 335 -1.61 4.52 -10.87
C TYR A 335 -3.13 4.58 -10.91
N VAL A 336 -3.67 4.83 -12.09
CA VAL A 336 -5.11 4.81 -12.36
C VAL A 336 -5.36 4.08 -13.67
N PHE A 337 -6.57 3.58 -13.88
CA PHE A 337 -6.98 3.04 -15.17
C PHE A 337 -7.74 4.07 -15.99
N ASP A 338 -7.59 4.01 -17.31
CA ASP A 338 -8.25 4.98 -18.20
C ASP A 338 -9.77 4.84 -18.19
N SER A 339 -10.30 3.61 -18.19
CA SER A 339 -11.73 3.34 -18.10
C SER A 339 -12.02 1.92 -17.61
N PHE A 340 -13.02 1.79 -16.74
CA PHE A 340 -13.63 0.51 -16.34
C PHE A 340 -15.04 0.72 -15.77
N ALA A 341 -15.79 -0.35 -15.55
CA ALA A 341 -17.07 -0.30 -14.86
C ALA A 341 -17.02 -1.06 -13.53
N ILE A 342 -17.52 -0.46 -12.44
CA ILE A 342 -17.77 -1.17 -11.19
C ILE A 342 -19.19 -1.73 -11.21
N THR A 343 -19.31 -3.04 -11.07
CA THR A 343 -20.60 -3.77 -11.07
C THR A 343 -21.04 -4.16 -9.67
N ALA A 344 -20.10 -4.37 -8.74
CA ALA A 344 -20.37 -4.64 -7.33
C ALA A 344 -19.15 -4.29 -6.45
N VAL A 345 -19.34 -4.32 -5.13
CA VAL A 345 -18.26 -4.20 -4.14
C VAL A 345 -18.49 -5.24 -3.05
N ASN A 346 -17.45 -5.95 -2.61
CA ASN A 346 -17.53 -6.79 -1.41
C ASN A 346 -17.38 -5.92 -0.16
N GLU A 347 -18.52 -5.45 0.37
CA GLU A 347 -18.55 -4.64 1.60
C GLU A 347 -18.43 -5.49 2.87
N ALA A 348 -18.43 -6.83 2.76
CA ALA A 348 -18.17 -7.75 3.87
C ALA A 348 -16.67 -7.87 4.20
N GLY A 349 -15.79 -7.35 3.33
CA GLY A 349 -14.37 -7.16 3.61
C GLY A 349 -13.49 -8.39 3.38
N THR A 350 -12.21 -8.26 3.74
CA THR A 350 -11.17 -9.26 3.48
C THR A 350 -11.48 -10.63 4.09
N GLU A 351 -12.18 -10.71 5.22
CA GLU A 351 -12.55 -12.00 5.82
C GLU A 351 -13.51 -12.82 4.94
N ASP A 352 -14.46 -12.16 4.26
CA ASP A 352 -15.38 -12.82 3.34
C ASP A 352 -14.65 -13.28 2.07
N PHE A 353 -13.76 -12.43 1.56
CA PHE A 353 -12.88 -12.76 0.44
C PHE A 353 -11.99 -13.97 0.73
N ASP A 354 -11.28 -13.97 1.85
CA ASP A 354 -10.39 -15.07 2.26
C ASP A 354 -11.16 -16.38 2.44
N LYS A 355 -12.39 -16.30 2.99
CA LYS A 355 -13.27 -17.46 3.11
C LYS A 355 -13.69 -17.99 1.73
N ALA A 356 -14.06 -17.12 0.79
CA ALA A 356 -14.43 -17.51 -0.56
C ALA A 356 -13.27 -18.18 -1.29
N GLU A 357 -12.06 -17.62 -1.22
CA GLU A 357 -10.86 -18.20 -1.82
C GLU A 357 -10.55 -19.59 -1.20
N ALA A 358 -10.64 -19.71 0.13
CA ALA A 358 -10.31 -20.94 0.85
C ALA A 358 -11.34 -22.07 0.65
N THR A 359 -12.62 -21.74 0.47
CA THR A 359 -13.72 -22.71 0.50
C THR A 359 -14.47 -22.87 -0.81
N GLY A 360 -14.27 -21.97 -1.77
CA GLY A 360 -15.07 -21.87 -3.00
C GLY A 360 -16.50 -21.40 -2.76
N SER A 361 -16.79 -20.79 -1.60
CA SER A 361 -18.10 -20.17 -1.38
C SER A 361 -18.25 -18.89 -2.20
N PRO A 362 -19.47 -18.49 -2.59
CA PRO A 362 -19.71 -17.19 -3.20
C PRO A 362 -19.26 -16.03 -2.31
N LEU A 363 -18.81 -14.95 -2.94
CA LEU A 363 -18.56 -13.67 -2.27
C LEU A 363 -19.88 -13.01 -1.87
N THR A 364 -19.85 -12.25 -0.78
CA THR A 364 -20.96 -11.41 -0.34
C THR A 364 -20.87 -10.03 -0.99
N LEU A 365 -21.48 -9.87 -2.16
CA LEU A 365 -21.38 -8.65 -2.96
C LEU A 365 -22.56 -7.68 -2.77
N THR A 366 -22.25 -6.39 -2.73
CA THR A 366 -23.23 -5.30 -2.85
C THR A 366 -23.24 -4.78 -4.30
N PRO A 367 -24.29 -5.05 -5.09
CA PRO A 367 -24.35 -4.63 -6.50
C PRO A 367 -24.39 -3.10 -6.67
N ARG A 368 -23.84 -2.61 -7.78
CA ARG A 368 -23.98 -1.23 -8.26
C ARG A 368 -24.93 -1.23 -9.46
N VAL A 369 -26.13 -0.68 -9.26
CA VAL A 369 -27.20 -0.68 -10.27
C VAL A 369 -27.66 0.76 -10.57
N PRO A 370 -27.41 1.29 -11.79
CA PRO A 370 -26.63 0.68 -12.88
C PRO A 370 -25.14 0.56 -12.53
N PRO A 371 -24.35 -0.25 -13.26
CA PRO A 371 -22.90 -0.25 -13.15
C PRO A 371 -22.32 1.16 -13.30
N GLN A 372 -21.27 1.45 -12.56
CA GLN A 372 -20.63 2.76 -12.54
C GLN A 372 -19.41 2.75 -13.44
N THR A 373 -19.49 3.41 -14.59
CA THR A 373 -18.32 3.65 -15.45
C THR A 373 -17.48 4.77 -14.86
N LEU A 374 -16.20 4.48 -14.64
CA LEU A 374 -15.23 5.39 -14.04
C LEU A 374 -14.00 5.51 -14.96
N GLU A 375 -13.40 6.69 -14.96
CA GLU A 375 -12.23 7.01 -15.77
C GLU A 375 -11.16 7.69 -14.91
N ASN A 376 -9.88 7.39 -15.18
CA ASN A 376 -8.72 8.01 -14.53
C ASN A 376 -8.76 7.94 -12.99
N VAL A 377 -9.23 6.82 -12.46
CA VAL A 377 -9.21 6.51 -11.02
C VAL A 377 -8.64 5.10 -10.76
N LEU A 378 -8.23 4.85 -9.53
CA LEU A 378 -7.84 3.53 -9.05
C LEU A 378 -9.07 2.81 -8.48
N PRO A 379 -9.40 1.58 -8.93
CA PRO A 379 -10.39 0.77 -8.26
C PRO A 379 -9.92 0.46 -6.84
N LEU A 380 -10.74 0.80 -5.85
CA LEU A 380 -10.48 0.49 -4.46
C LEU A 380 -10.70 -0.99 -4.17
N ASP A 381 -10.08 -1.44 -3.08
CA ASP A 381 -10.08 -2.82 -2.61
C ASP A 381 -11.49 -3.44 -2.63
N LEU A 382 -11.54 -4.67 -3.13
CA LEU A 382 -12.72 -5.51 -3.29
C LEU A 382 -13.83 -4.94 -4.20
N SER A 383 -13.50 -4.00 -5.09
CA SER A 383 -14.37 -3.62 -6.20
C SER A 383 -14.40 -4.74 -7.25
N VAL A 384 -15.59 -5.05 -7.77
CA VAL A 384 -15.76 -5.92 -8.95
C VAL A 384 -15.80 -5.06 -10.20
N VAL A 385 -14.86 -5.34 -11.10
CA VAL A 385 -14.49 -4.53 -12.27
C VAL A 385 -14.77 -5.30 -13.55
N ASP A 386 -15.44 -4.62 -14.48
CA ASP A 386 -15.56 -5.04 -15.87
C ASP A 386 -14.71 -4.13 -16.75
N TRP A 387 -13.87 -4.76 -17.57
CA TRP A 387 -13.05 -4.08 -18.57
C TRP A 387 -13.82 -3.94 -19.88
N PRO A 388 -13.64 -2.83 -20.62
CA PRO A 388 -14.15 -2.71 -21.98
C PRO A 388 -13.63 -3.85 -22.87
N GLU A 389 -14.47 -4.35 -23.79
CA GLU A 389 -14.10 -5.39 -24.76
C GLU A 389 -13.03 -4.95 -25.77
#